data_AF-A0A7J4BSZ7-F1
#
_entry.id   AF-A0A7J4BSZ7-F1
#
_cell.length_a   1.000
_cell.length_b   1.000
_cell.length_c   1.000
_cell.angle_alpha   90.00
_cell.angle_beta   90.00
_cell.angle_gamma   90.00
#
_symmetry.space_group_name_H-M   'P 1'
#
loop_
_entity.id
_entity.type
_entity.pdbx_description
1 polymer ?
#
loop_
_entity_poly.entity_id
_entity_poly.type
_entity_poly.pdbx_seq_one_letter_code
_entity_poly.pdbx_strand_id
1 'polypeptide(L)'
;MKDWETAIANTLTPLTRGIAMRIGLVGKPNVGKSTTFAALTETTVEIANYPFTTIEANVGVTYIPATSPCACKELSIQIVESGRSVELNEDREGSICQPRTGACNGYTRLVPVTLVDVAGLVPGAHEGRGRGNQFLSDLASCDALIQVVDASGGTDIEGNPTGPGGCSPNDEHDFLIEELAAWIDGIISNGWAKAVRRIQSEGEAGLTNFLHDQLTGIGATHSDITIGLDVFRRENPDIPTINVWGDEEKRLLSDVLRRQLFPLYISANKSDLADEETYSSLQAQVKSSGGLFVPCSGETELALRRASKAGAIFYSPGESSFEVNPDATLNDAQKRGLSELHDRISKMGGTGLNELLRKVVFERLEQIVAYPVQDETHWTDGDGRVLPDALLISSGTTAKGLAYAVHTDLGDGFIRASDARNGRIIGSDHELSDNDVIKIHAKT
;
A
#
# COMPACT_ATOMS: atom_id res chain seq x y z
N MET A 1 -15.73 5.74 -38.20
CA MET A 1 -15.09 6.99 -37.71
C MET A 1 -15.88 7.65 -36.57
N LYS A 2 -16.60 6.85 -35.76
CA LYS A 2 -17.26 7.20 -34.51
C LYS A 2 -17.45 5.85 -33.82
N ASP A 3 -16.49 5.42 -32.99
CA ASP A 3 -16.59 4.23 -32.10
C ASP A 3 -15.33 4.01 -31.24
N TRP A 4 -14.48 5.03 -31.01
CA TRP A 4 -13.28 4.90 -30.17
C TRP A 4 -13.24 5.90 -29.00
N GLU A 5 -13.86 7.07 -29.14
CA GLU A 5 -13.94 8.09 -28.08
C GLU A 5 -14.86 7.69 -26.91
N THR A 6 -15.68 6.65 -27.06
CA THR A 6 -16.59 6.16 -25.99
C THR A 6 -15.98 5.00 -25.18
N ALA A 7 -14.88 4.40 -25.63
CA ALA A 7 -14.21 3.31 -24.91
C ALA A 7 -13.28 3.82 -23.79
N ILE A 8 -12.79 5.05 -23.88
CA ILE A 8 -11.87 5.65 -22.91
C ILE A 8 -12.62 6.23 -21.69
N ALA A 9 -13.91 6.55 -21.84
CA ALA A 9 -14.76 7.03 -20.73
C ALA A 9 -15.33 5.92 -19.84
N ASN A 10 -15.27 4.65 -20.27
CA ASN A 10 -15.84 3.51 -19.54
C ASN A 10 -14.82 2.65 -18.77
N THR A 11 -13.53 2.99 -18.80
CA THR A 11 -12.48 2.35 -17.99
C THR A 11 -12.50 2.75 -16.50
N LEU A 12 -13.51 3.52 -16.06
CA LEU A 12 -13.74 3.89 -14.66
C LEU A 12 -15.19 3.57 -14.22
N THR A 13 -15.67 2.37 -14.54
CA THR A 13 -16.85 1.76 -13.91
C THR A 13 -16.43 0.47 -13.20
N PRO A 14 -17.13 0.10 -12.10
CA PRO A 14 -16.54 -0.32 -10.84
C PRO A 14 -15.55 -1.45 -11.05
N LEU A 15 -14.28 -1.18 -10.77
CA LEU A 15 -13.25 -2.21 -10.65
C LEU A 15 -13.72 -3.22 -9.60
N THR A 16 -14.29 -4.33 -10.07
CA THR A 16 -14.34 -5.61 -9.36
C THR A 16 -12.92 -5.93 -8.90
N ARG A 17 -12.55 -5.63 -7.63
CA ARG A 17 -11.27 -6.00 -6.99
C ARG A 17 -10.09 -6.09 -8.00
N GLY A 18 -9.94 -5.05 -8.81
CA GLY A 18 -9.12 -5.09 -10.03
C GLY A 18 -7.90 -4.20 -9.91
N ILE A 19 -6.87 -4.72 -9.24
CA ILE A 19 -5.44 -4.39 -9.39
C ILE A 19 -5.08 -2.89 -9.37
N ALA A 20 -5.47 -2.19 -8.32
CA ALA A 20 -4.70 -1.05 -7.86
C ALA A 20 -4.45 -1.27 -6.37
N MET A 21 -3.21 -1.65 -6.02
CA MET A 21 -2.80 -1.82 -4.63
C MET A 21 -3.12 -0.55 -3.84
N ARG A 22 -3.80 -0.71 -2.70
CA ARG A 22 -4.24 0.38 -1.82
C ARG A 22 -3.61 0.24 -0.44
N ILE A 23 -2.94 1.30 -0.01
CA ILE A 23 -2.37 1.41 1.34
C ILE A 23 -3.11 2.52 2.08
N GLY A 24 -3.75 2.16 3.20
CA GLY A 24 -4.46 3.08 4.06
C GLY A 24 -3.53 3.73 5.07
N LEU A 25 -3.54 5.06 5.17
CA LEU A 25 -2.90 5.79 6.27
C LEU A 25 -3.92 5.98 7.38
N VAL A 26 -3.57 5.53 8.59
CA VAL A 26 -4.40 5.61 9.79
C VAL A 26 -3.63 6.25 10.94
N GLY A 27 -4.32 6.78 11.93
CA GLY A 27 -3.70 7.45 13.09
C GLY A 27 -4.62 8.51 13.65
N LYS A 28 -4.33 8.96 14.88
CA LYS A 28 -5.10 10.02 15.54
C LYS A 28 -4.85 11.38 14.84
N PRO A 29 -5.65 12.42 15.13
CA PRO A 29 -5.40 13.77 14.63
C PRO A 29 -3.99 14.30 15.00
N ASN A 30 -3.43 15.20 14.17
CA ASN A 30 -2.17 15.94 14.43
C ASN A 30 -0.87 15.12 14.59
N VAL A 31 -0.89 13.82 14.30
CA VAL A 31 0.33 12.97 14.18
C VAL A 31 1.12 13.24 12.91
N GLY A 32 0.55 14.00 11.97
CA GLY A 32 1.13 14.30 10.67
C GLY A 32 0.65 13.38 9.54
N LYS A 33 -0.46 12.65 9.72
CA LYS A 33 -1.07 11.78 8.70
C LYS A 33 -1.32 12.49 7.36
N SER A 34 -2.01 13.63 7.36
CA SER A 34 -2.28 14.40 6.13
C SER A 34 -1.03 15.04 5.54
N THR A 35 -0.03 15.39 6.37
CA THR A 35 1.29 15.85 5.90
C THR A 35 2.02 14.73 5.17
N THR A 36 2.05 13.52 5.76
CA THR A 36 2.62 12.32 5.13
C THR A 36 1.90 11.98 3.83
N PHE A 37 0.57 12.04 3.81
CA PHE A 37 -0.22 11.83 2.60
C PHE A 37 0.15 12.84 1.51
N ALA A 38 0.20 14.13 1.84
CA ALA A 38 0.57 15.19 0.90
C ALA A 38 2.01 15.02 0.37
N ALA A 39 2.95 14.65 1.26
CA ALA A 39 4.35 14.40 0.88
C ALA A 39 4.46 13.28 -0.16
N LEU A 40 3.68 12.20 0.02
CA LEU A 40 3.75 11.04 -0.85
C LEU A 40 3.00 11.20 -2.18
N THR A 41 2.03 12.11 -2.27
CA THR A 41 1.05 12.17 -3.38
C THR A 41 1.23 13.34 -4.37
N GLU A 42 2.36 14.06 -4.36
CA GLU A 42 2.55 15.35 -5.09
C GLU A 42 2.33 15.41 -6.63
N THR A 43 1.88 14.33 -7.28
CA THR A 43 1.29 14.46 -8.63
C THR A 43 -0.14 14.96 -8.46
N THR A 44 -0.57 16.01 -9.15
CA THR A 44 -1.99 16.42 -9.19
C THR A 44 -2.82 15.25 -9.71
N VAL A 45 -3.33 14.41 -8.82
CA VAL A 45 -4.31 13.39 -9.16
C VAL A 45 -5.62 14.13 -9.39
N GLU A 46 -6.17 13.99 -10.61
CA GLU A 46 -7.55 14.33 -10.85
C GLU A 46 -8.39 13.61 -9.79
N ILE A 47 -9.08 14.40 -8.96
CA ILE A 47 -10.13 13.91 -8.07
C ILE A 47 -11.17 13.26 -8.99
N ALA A 48 -11.08 11.94 -9.16
CA ALA A 48 -12.14 11.19 -9.81
C ALA A 48 -13.33 11.24 -8.86
N ASN A 49 -14.32 12.07 -9.20
CA ASN A 49 -15.60 12.11 -8.49
C ASN A 49 -16.27 10.75 -8.64
N TYR A 50 -16.20 9.91 -7.61
CA TYR A 50 -17.07 8.75 -7.51
C TYR A 50 -18.43 9.25 -7.02
N PRO A 51 -19.50 9.12 -7.81
CA PRO A 51 -20.81 9.56 -7.36
C PRO A 51 -21.23 8.57 -6.29
N PHE A 52 -21.08 8.88 -4.99
CA PHE A 52 -21.86 8.43 -3.82
C PHE A 52 -21.10 8.59 -2.49
N THR A 53 -20.51 9.74 -2.17
CA THR A 53 -20.20 9.99 -0.75
C THR A 53 -20.52 11.40 -0.28
N THR A 54 -21.16 11.45 0.88
CA THR A 54 -21.21 12.63 1.74
C THR A 54 -19.91 12.64 2.56
N ILE A 55 -18.88 13.37 2.13
CA ILE A 55 -17.49 13.45 2.67
C ILE A 55 -16.68 12.14 2.47
N GLU A 56 -15.85 12.14 1.43
CA GLU A 56 -15.03 11.05 0.87
C GLU A 56 -13.62 11.02 1.51
N ALA A 57 -13.03 9.83 1.71
CA ALA A 57 -11.61 9.71 2.09
C ALA A 57 -10.72 10.28 0.97
N ASN A 58 -9.58 10.92 1.30
CA ASN A 58 -8.69 11.42 0.25
C ASN A 58 -7.93 10.24 -0.36
N VAL A 59 -8.07 10.05 -1.68
CA VAL A 59 -7.34 9.02 -2.43
C VAL A 59 -6.29 9.71 -3.30
N GLY A 60 -5.05 9.22 -3.24
CA GLY A 60 -3.93 9.74 -4.03
C GLY A 60 -3.09 8.61 -4.58
N VAL A 61 -2.22 8.91 -5.54
CA VAL A 61 -1.27 7.94 -6.11
C VAL A 61 0.12 8.40 -5.76
N THR A 62 0.92 7.47 -5.22
CA THR A 62 2.35 7.64 -5.04
C THR A 62 3.09 6.72 -6.00
N TYR A 63 4.39 6.99 -6.18
CA TYR A 63 5.24 6.23 -7.07
C TYR A 63 6.45 5.75 -6.28
N ILE A 64 6.64 4.43 -6.21
CA ILE A 64 7.79 3.82 -5.53
C ILE A 64 8.74 3.20 -6.55
N PRO A 65 10.05 3.23 -6.32
CA PRO A 65 11.00 2.54 -7.17
C PRO A 65 10.83 1.02 -7.03
N ALA A 66 10.79 0.33 -8.17
CA ALA A 66 10.88 -1.12 -8.23
C ALA A 66 12.19 -1.62 -7.59
N THR A 67 12.14 -2.82 -7.01
CA THR A 67 13.29 -3.46 -6.37
C THR A 67 14.39 -3.84 -7.35
N SER A 68 13.98 -4.30 -8.53
CA SER A 68 14.89 -4.73 -9.61
C SER A 68 15.05 -3.63 -10.66
N PRO A 69 16.21 -3.55 -11.34
CA PRO A 69 16.34 -2.72 -12.54
C PRO A 69 15.24 -3.09 -13.54
N CYS A 70 14.61 -2.08 -14.13
CA CYS A 70 13.58 -2.19 -15.14
C CYS A 70 14.00 -3.19 -16.23
N ALA A 71 13.06 -4.03 -16.67
CA ALA A 71 13.27 -4.98 -17.76
C ALA A 71 13.90 -4.33 -19.00
N CYS A 72 13.62 -3.04 -19.23
CA CYS A 72 14.18 -2.28 -20.34
C CYS A 72 15.72 -2.25 -20.37
N LYS A 73 16.40 -2.47 -19.23
CA LYS A 73 17.86 -2.60 -19.17
C LYS A 73 18.33 -3.82 -19.94
N GLU A 74 17.79 -4.99 -19.63
CA GLU A 74 18.13 -6.24 -20.30
C GLU A 74 17.73 -6.19 -21.77
N LEU A 75 16.54 -5.68 -22.07
CA LEU A 75 16.06 -5.56 -23.45
C LEU A 75 16.94 -4.61 -24.28
N SER A 76 17.44 -3.52 -23.71
CA SER A 76 18.37 -2.62 -24.41
C SER A 76 19.65 -3.34 -24.84
N ILE A 77 20.18 -4.23 -24.00
CA ILE A 77 21.35 -5.06 -24.32
C ILE A 77 21.01 -6.02 -25.46
N GLN A 78 19.85 -6.69 -25.40
CA GLN A 78 19.40 -7.61 -26.46
C GLN A 78 19.24 -6.91 -27.82
N ILE A 79 18.74 -5.66 -27.85
CA ILE A 79 18.65 -4.89 -29.09
C ILE A 79 20.04 -4.67 -29.68
N VAL A 80 21.00 -4.22 -28.88
CA VAL A 80 22.38 -3.98 -29.31
C VAL A 80 23.05 -5.27 -29.80
N GLU A 81 22.89 -6.37 -29.08
CA GLU A 81 23.43 -7.68 -29.46
C GLU A 81 22.81 -8.22 -30.77
N SER A 82 21.56 -7.88 -31.05
CA SER A 82 20.90 -8.21 -32.33
C SER A 82 21.36 -7.35 -33.52
N GLY A 83 22.27 -6.39 -33.31
CA GLY A 83 22.77 -5.48 -34.34
C GLY A 83 21.83 -4.33 -34.68
N ARG A 84 20.79 -4.10 -33.87
CA ARG A 84 19.86 -2.98 -33.99
C ARG A 84 20.37 -1.80 -33.16
N SER A 85 20.12 -0.58 -33.63
CA SER A 85 20.44 0.64 -32.87
C SER A 85 19.36 0.90 -31.81
N VAL A 86 19.80 1.22 -30.59
CA VAL A 86 18.93 1.74 -29.53
C VAL A 86 19.03 3.25 -29.54
N GLU A 87 17.91 3.94 -29.76
CA GLU A 87 17.82 5.36 -29.43
C GLU A 87 17.66 5.48 -27.91
N LEU A 88 18.79 5.68 -27.22
CA LEU A 88 18.78 5.95 -25.80
C LEU A 88 18.21 7.35 -25.58
N ASN A 89 17.18 7.44 -24.74
CA ASN A 89 16.65 8.71 -24.33
C ASN A 89 17.56 9.31 -23.25
N GLU A 90 18.25 10.40 -23.57
CA GLU A 90 19.14 11.12 -22.65
C GLU A 90 18.37 11.66 -21.43
N ASP A 91 17.13 12.13 -21.64
CA ASP A 91 16.26 12.63 -20.57
C ASP A 91 15.84 11.54 -19.57
N ARG A 92 16.00 10.26 -19.92
CA ARG A 92 15.68 9.09 -19.07
C ARG A 92 16.91 8.26 -18.70
N GLU A 93 18.08 8.86 -18.83
CA GLU A 93 19.37 8.27 -18.45
C GLU A 93 19.58 6.87 -19.06
N GLY A 94 19.18 6.70 -20.34
CA GLY A 94 19.34 5.46 -21.08
C GLY A 94 18.16 4.48 -21.02
N SER A 95 17.11 4.78 -20.27
CA SER A 95 15.91 3.91 -20.24
C SER A 95 15.14 3.98 -21.56
N ILE A 96 14.93 2.82 -22.21
CA ILE A 96 14.21 2.74 -23.50
C ILE A 96 12.69 2.65 -23.36
N CYS A 97 12.17 2.35 -22.16
CA CYS A 97 10.74 2.19 -21.94
C CYS A 97 10.00 3.54 -21.96
N GLN A 98 8.72 3.48 -22.32
CA GLN A 98 7.80 4.59 -22.46
C GLN A 98 6.60 4.40 -21.51
N PRO A 99 6.82 4.60 -20.19
CA PRO A 99 5.77 4.41 -19.18
C PRO A 99 4.50 5.21 -19.50
N ARG A 100 3.36 4.52 -19.44
CA ARG A 100 2.03 5.15 -19.40
C ARG A 100 1.75 5.73 -18.01
N THR A 101 2.16 4.99 -16.98
CA THR A 101 2.08 5.39 -15.57
C THR A 101 3.47 5.38 -14.94
N GLY A 102 3.76 6.38 -14.11
CA GLY A 102 5.05 6.53 -13.44
C GLY A 102 6.15 7.03 -14.38
N ALA A 103 7.40 6.72 -14.03
CA ALA A 103 8.58 7.12 -14.78
C ALA A 103 9.62 5.99 -14.79
N CYS A 104 10.62 6.11 -15.65
CA CYS A 104 11.79 5.24 -15.59
C CYS A 104 13.04 6.04 -15.94
N ASN A 105 13.92 6.20 -14.96
CA ASN A 105 15.16 6.95 -15.08
C ASN A 105 16.30 6.04 -14.64
N GLY A 106 17.36 5.94 -15.45
CA GLY A 106 18.53 5.13 -15.12
C GLY A 106 18.20 3.65 -14.91
N TYR A 107 17.23 3.13 -15.66
CA TYR A 107 16.67 1.79 -15.51
C TYR A 107 15.99 1.53 -14.15
N THR A 108 15.60 2.57 -13.40
CA THR A 108 14.79 2.44 -12.19
C THR A 108 13.34 2.73 -12.54
N ARG A 109 12.48 1.71 -12.53
CA ARG A 109 11.06 1.88 -12.83
C ARG A 109 10.31 2.37 -11.59
N LEU A 110 9.52 3.42 -11.72
CA LEU A 110 8.61 3.86 -10.68
C LEU A 110 7.22 3.25 -10.92
N VAL A 111 6.71 2.51 -9.96
CA VAL A 111 5.41 1.82 -10.02
C VAL A 111 4.37 2.55 -9.16
N PRO A 112 3.12 2.70 -9.66
CA PRO A 112 2.07 3.39 -8.94
C PRO A 112 1.55 2.55 -7.77
N VAL A 113 1.33 3.22 -6.64
CA VAL A 113 0.64 2.66 -5.46
C VAL A 113 -0.43 3.65 -5.03
N THR A 114 -1.64 3.17 -4.77
CA THR A 114 -2.73 4.01 -4.29
C THR A 114 -2.61 4.20 -2.79
N LEU A 115 -2.65 5.44 -2.33
CA LEU A 115 -2.73 5.80 -0.92
C LEU A 115 -4.14 6.29 -0.59
N VAL A 116 -4.64 5.87 0.56
CA VAL A 116 -5.93 6.30 1.09
C VAL A 116 -5.70 6.98 2.43
N ASP A 117 -6.05 8.26 2.53
CA ASP A 117 -6.04 9.00 3.79
C ASP A 117 -7.32 8.69 4.57
N VAL A 118 -7.26 7.69 5.44
CA VAL A 118 -8.42 7.26 6.20
C VAL A 118 -8.66 8.26 7.34
N ALA A 119 -9.91 8.67 7.54
CA ALA A 119 -10.26 9.59 8.62
C ALA A 119 -9.76 9.05 9.99
N GLY A 120 -9.23 9.92 10.85
CA GLY A 120 -8.69 9.49 12.14
C GLY A 120 -9.78 8.89 13.04
N LEU A 121 -9.45 7.79 13.73
CA LEU A 121 -10.29 7.25 14.79
C LEU A 121 -10.15 8.13 16.04
N VAL A 122 -11.29 8.42 16.66
CA VAL A 122 -11.39 9.15 17.94
C VAL A 122 -11.85 8.13 18.99
N PRO A 123 -11.41 8.25 20.26
CA PRO A 123 -11.87 7.39 21.35
C PRO A 123 -13.39 7.18 21.39
N GLY A 124 -13.81 5.91 21.51
CA GLY A 124 -15.22 5.52 21.56
C GLY A 124 -15.93 5.49 20.19
N ALA A 125 -15.19 5.42 19.09
CA ALA A 125 -15.76 5.30 17.75
C ALA A 125 -16.55 3.98 17.57
N HIS A 126 -16.14 2.91 18.25
CA HIS A 126 -16.83 1.62 18.24
C HIS A 126 -18.21 1.65 18.93
N GLU A 127 -18.48 2.61 19.83
CA GLU A 127 -19.77 2.77 20.53
C GLU A 127 -20.87 3.44 19.68
N GLY A 128 -20.62 3.66 18.38
CA GLY A 128 -21.59 4.28 17.48
C GLY A 128 -21.61 5.82 17.52
N ARG A 129 -20.62 6.45 18.17
CA ARG A 129 -20.37 7.89 18.08
C ARG A 129 -19.72 8.27 16.73
N GLY A 130 -20.35 7.94 15.60
CA GLY A 130 -19.87 8.37 14.28
C GLY A 130 -20.18 7.43 13.10
N ARG A 131 -19.48 7.68 11.98
CA ARG A 131 -19.61 6.99 10.67
C ARG A 131 -18.92 5.61 10.62
N GLY A 132 -19.02 4.82 11.68
CA GLY A 132 -18.20 3.61 11.89
C GLY A 132 -18.14 2.66 10.68
N ASN A 133 -19.28 2.33 10.09
CA ASN A 133 -19.31 1.40 8.94
C ASN A 133 -18.60 1.93 7.68
N GLN A 134 -18.59 3.25 7.46
CA GLN A 134 -17.92 3.83 6.30
C GLN A 134 -16.40 3.85 6.50
N PHE A 135 -15.94 4.20 7.70
CA PHE A 135 -14.52 4.13 8.06
C PHE A 135 -13.95 2.71 7.86
N LEU A 136 -14.72 1.67 8.20
CA LEU A 136 -14.25 0.29 8.07
C LEU A 136 -14.40 -0.26 6.67
N SER A 137 -15.37 0.22 5.91
CA SER A 137 -15.38 0.01 4.46
C SER A 137 -14.14 0.62 3.81
N ASP A 138 -13.69 1.80 4.26
CA ASP A 138 -12.48 2.44 3.74
C ASP A 138 -11.24 1.61 4.11
N LEU A 139 -11.12 1.16 5.36
CA LEU A 139 -10.04 0.26 5.79
C LEU A 139 -10.04 -1.07 5.05
N ALA A 140 -11.21 -1.69 4.89
CA ALA A 140 -11.40 -2.96 4.18
C ALA A 140 -11.07 -2.88 2.69
N SER A 141 -11.08 -1.67 2.13
CA SER A 141 -10.70 -1.44 0.74
C SER A 141 -9.19 -1.37 0.54
N CYS A 142 -8.39 -1.39 1.62
CA CYS A 142 -6.94 -1.34 1.58
C CYS A 142 -6.33 -2.73 1.76
N ASP A 143 -5.25 -3.01 1.04
CA ASP A 143 -4.48 -4.25 1.15
C ASP A 143 -3.54 -4.25 2.38
N ALA A 144 -3.19 -3.05 2.85
CA ALA A 144 -2.39 -2.83 4.05
C ALA A 144 -2.73 -1.50 4.71
N LEU A 145 -2.47 -1.41 6.01
CA LEU A 145 -2.58 -0.18 6.78
C LEU A 145 -1.21 0.27 7.29
N ILE A 146 -0.96 1.57 7.23
CA ILE A 146 0.17 2.24 7.89
C ILE A 146 -0.40 3.15 8.97
N GLN A 147 -0.11 2.80 10.23
CA GLN A 147 -0.35 3.69 11.35
C GLN A 147 0.74 4.75 11.43
N VAL A 148 0.35 6.01 11.28
CA VAL A 148 1.17 7.17 11.55
C VAL A 148 1.07 7.47 13.04
N VAL A 149 2.18 7.27 13.76
CA VAL A 149 2.29 7.49 15.21
C VAL A 149 3.14 8.73 15.47
N ASP A 150 2.81 9.54 16.47
CA ASP A 150 3.65 10.66 16.90
C ASP A 150 4.85 10.19 17.73
N ALA A 151 6.00 10.01 17.09
CA ALA A 151 7.23 9.57 17.73
C ALA A 151 7.77 10.56 18.78
N SER A 152 7.36 11.83 18.72
CA SER A 152 7.80 12.88 19.66
C SER A 152 7.03 12.85 20.99
N GLY A 153 5.92 12.13 21.06
CA GLY A 153 5.02 12.17 22.23
C GLY A 153 4.46 13.57 22.50
N GLY A 154 4.37 14.42 21.47
CA GLY A 154 3.99 15.83 21.59
C GLY A 154 2.49 16.10 21.66
N THR A 155 1.67 15.05 21.56
CA THR A 155 0.20 15.12 21.45
C THR A 155 -0.48 14.15 22.42
N ASP A 156 -1.63 14.53 22.96
CA ASP A 156 -2.47 13.62 23.76
C ASP A 156 -3.18 12.56 22.89
N ILE A 157 -4.00 11.69 23.48
CA ILE A 157 -4.70 10.61 22.77
C ILE A 157 -5.76 11.11 21.77
N GLU A 158 -6.29 12.31 21.98
CA GLU A 158 -7.23 12.96 21.06
C GLU A 158 -6.51 13.72 19.93
N GLY A 159 -5.18 13.84 20.03
CA GLY A 159 -4.34 14.56 19.08
C GLY A 159 -4.14 16.04 19.43
N ASN A 160 -4.52 16.51 20.60
CA ASN A 160 -4.27 17.90 20.98
C ASN A 160 -2.78 18.10 21.31
N PRO A 161 -2.14 19.19 20.84
CA PRO A 161 -0.76 19.49 21.18
C PRO A 161 -0.59 19.78 22.68
N THR A 162 0.22 18.99 23.37
CA THR A 162 0.52 19.16 24.81
C THR A 162 1.99 19.53 25.06
N GLY A 163 2.84 19.46 24.03
CA GLY A 163 4.30 19.55 24.19
C GLY A 163 4.89 18.22 24.68
N PRO A 164 6.16 18.21 25.13
CA PRO A 164 6.84 16.99 25.59
C PRO A 164 6.09 16.33 26.76
N GLY A 165 5.91 15.02 26.72
CA GLY A 165 5.24 14.25 27.77
C GLY A 165 3.72 14.13 27.60
N GLY A 166 3.22 14.18 26.37
CA GLY A 166 1.85 13.79 26.02
C GLY A 166 1.63 12.28 26.06
N CYS A 167 0.90 11.76 25.07
CA CYS A 167 0.66 10.32 24.91
C CYS A 167 1.95 9.62 24.46
N SER A 168 2.28 8.45 25.05
CA SER A 168 3.40 7.66 24.55
C SER A 168 3.05 7.04 23.18
N PRO A 169 4.05 6.79 22.31
CA PRO A 169 3.83 6.08 21.05
C PRO A 169 3.19 4.70 21.25
N ASN A 170 3.53 4.01 22.34
CA ASN A 170 2.96 2.70 22.69
C ASN A 170 1.46 2.81 22.98
N ASP A 171 1.05 3.75 23.84
CA ASP A 171 -0.37 3.93 24.19
C ASP A 171 -1.20 4.29 22.94
N GLU A 172 -0.64 5.07 22.03
CA GLU A 172 -1.31 5.42 20.77
C GLU A 172 -1.45 4.21 19.82
N HIS A 173 -0.43 3.35 19.76
CA HIS A 173 -0.47 2.12 18.99
C HIS A 173 -1.51 1.14 19.55
N ASP A 174 -1.45 0.89 20.85
CA ASP A 174 -2.30 -0.07 21.54
C ASP A 174 -3.76 0.39 21.47
N PHE A 175 -4.04 1.68 21.65
CA PHE A 175 -5.38 2.26 21.50
C PHE A 175 -6.01 1.95 20.13
N LEU A 176 -5.26 2.12 19.03
CA LEU A 176 -5.79 1.84 17.70
C LEU A 176 -6.12 0.36 17.51
N ILE A 177 -5.24 -0.53 17.97
CA ILE A 177 -5.44 -1.98 17.86
C ILE A 177 -6.65 -2.42 18.68
N GLU A 178 -6.77 -1.92 19.92
CA GLU A 178 -7.88 -2.21 20.81
C GLU A 178 -9.22 -1.72 20.22
N GLU A 179 -9.27 -0.51 19.66
CA GLU A 179 -10.49 0.01 19.03
C GLU A 179 -10.91 -0.82 17.80
N LEU A 180 -9.96 -1.22 16.95
CA LEU A 180 -10.25 -2.08 15.79
C LEU A 180 -10.73 -3.46 16.23
N ALA A 181 -10.12 -4.05 17.26
CA ALA A 181 -10.51 -5.35 17.80
C ALA A 181 -11.88 -5.30 18.48
N ALA A 182 -12.15 -4.26 19.29
CA ALA A 182 -13.44 -4.03 19.93
C ALA A 182 -14.56 -3.82 18.91
N TRP A 183 -14.25 -3.19 17.78
CA TRP A 183 -15.20 -3.03 16.70
C TRP A 183 -15.54 -4.37 16.02
N ILE A 184 -14.53 -5.19 15.69
CA ILE A 184 -14.76 -6.55 15.16
C ILE A 184 -15.58 -7.38 16.16
N ASP A 185 -15.29 -7.27 17.46
CA ASP A 185 -16.09 -7.93 18.51
C ASP A 185 -17.54 -7.45 18.50
N GLY A 186 -17.79 -6.15 18.27
CA GLY A 186 -19.13 -5.60 18.11
C GLY A 186 -19.90 -6.24 16.94
N ILE A 187 -19.25 -6.47 15.80
CA ILE A 187 -19.88 -7.16 14.65
C ILE A 187 -20.14 -8.63 14.98
N ILE A 188 -19.16 -9.33 15.54
CA ILE A 188 -19.28 -10.77 15.85
C ILE A 188 -20.34 -11.00 16.94
N SER A 189 -20.39 -10.11 17.92
CA SER A 189 -21.38 -10.13 18.99
C SER A 189 -22.80 -9.90 18.45
N ASN A 190 -22.95 -9.13 17.37
CA ASN A 190 -24.22 -8.99 16.66
C ASN A 190 -24.62 -10.31 15.99
N GLY A 191 -25.52 -11.05 16.62
CA GLY A 191 -26.01 -12.32 16.11
C GLY A 191 -25.27 -13.55 16.62
N TRP A 192 -24.40 -13.41 17.63
CA TRP A 192 -23.67 -14.52 18.27
C TRP A 192 -24.61 -15.64 18.77
N ALA A 193 -25.78 -15.30 19.33
CA ALA A 193 -26.76 -16.29 19.76
C ALA A 193 -27.29 -17.17 18.61
N LYS A 194 -27.33 -16.65 17.37
CA LYS A 194 -27.67 -17.43 16.18
C LYS A 194 -26.48 -18.26 15.72
N ALA A 195 -25.25 -17.72 15.84
CA ALA A 195 -24.02 -18.45 15.55
C ALA A 195 -23.91 -19.74 16.37
N VAL A 196 -24.09 -19.65 17.70
CA VAL A 196 -24.01 -20.81 18.61
C VAL A 196 -24.96 -21.92 18.17
N ARG A 197 -26.19 -21.58 17.75
CA ARG A 197 -27.16 -22.57 17.25
C ARG A 197 -26.71 -23.21 15.94
N ARG A 198 -26.15 -22.43 15.01
CA ARG A 198 -25.64 -22.92 13.73
C ARG A 198 -24.43 -23.84 13.92
N ILE A 199 -23.57 -23.52 14.87
CA ILE A 199 -22.39 -24.35 15.21
C ILE A 199 -22.82 -25.69 15.83
N GLN A 200 -23.88 -25.70 16.65
CA GLN A 200 -24.42 -26.95 17.19
C GLN A 200 -24.95 -27.90 16.10
N SER A 201 -25.46 -27.38 14.98
CA SER A 201 -25.95 -28.19 13.86
C SER A 201 -24.89 -28.50 12.79
N GLU A 202 -24.00 -27.56 12.49
CA GLU A 202 -23.06 -27.63 11.36
C GLU A 202 -21.61 -27.89 11.81
N GLY A 203 -21.34 -27.96 13.11
CA GLY A 203 -19.99 -28.10 13.65
C GLY A 203 -19.10 -26.90 13.32
N GLU A 204 -17.82 -27.16 13.06
CA GLU A 204 -16.83 -26.09 12.79
C GLU A 204 -17.16 -25.25 11.56
N ALA A 205 -17.72 -25.87 10.51
CA ALA A 205 -18.13 -25.16 9.31
C ALA A 205 -19.18 -24.08 9.62
N GLY A 206 -20.00 -24.28 10.65
CA GLY A 206 -20.98 -23.30 11.11
C GLY A 206 -20.34 -22.01 11.65
N LEU A 207 -19.19 -22.12 12.33
CA LEU A 207 -18.45 -20.95 12.84
C LEU A 207 -17.78 -20.19 11.69
N THR A 208 -17.09 -20.90 10.81
CA THR A 208 -16.43 -20.30 9.64
C THR A 208 -17.43 -19.56 8.77
N ASN A 209 -18.57 -20.17 8.47
CA ASN A 209 -19.63 -19.55 7.67
C ASN A 209 -20.24 -18.35 8.38
N PHE A 210 -20.51 -18.43 9.69
CA PHE A 210 -21.03 -17.30 10.44
C PHE A 210 -20.07 -16.10 10.44
N LEU A 211 -18.79 -16.33 10.73
CA LEU A 211 -17.78 -15.26 10.75
C LEU A 211 -17.60 -14.64 9.38
N HIS A 212 -17.58 -15.46 8.32
CA HIS A 212 -17.57 -14.96 6.95
C HIS A 212 -18.82 -14.12 6.64
N ASP A 213 -20.02 -14.60 6.96
CA ASP A 213 -21.27 -13.86 6.75
C ASP A 213 -21.29 -12.50 7.48
N GLN A 214 -20.66 -12.42 8.66
CA GLN A 214 -20.54 -11.17 9.42
C GLN A 214 -19.45 -10.23 8.89
N LEU A 215 -18.30 -10.76 8.50
CA LEU A 215 -17.11 -9.98 8.17
C LEU A 215 -16.90 -9.78 6.66
N THR A 216 -17.72 -10.39 5.81
CA THR A 216 -17.67 -10.18 4.35
C THR A 216 -17.93 -8.72 3.98
N GLY A 217 -18.73 -7.99 4.78
CA GLY A 217 -18.97 -6.55 4.61
C GLY A 217 -17.72 -5.68 4.77
N ILE A 218 -16.65 -6.22 5.37
CA ILE A 218 -15.33 -5.60 5.47
C ILE A 218 -14.26 -6.39 4.70
N GLY A 219 -14.66 -7.13 3.67
CA GLY A 219 -13.73 -7.73 2.72
C GLY A 219 -13.12 -9.07 3.15
N ALA A 220 -13.54 -9.63 4.29
CA ALA A 220 -13.07 -10.94 4.73
C ALA A 220 -13.45 -12.04 3.72
N THR A 221 -12.48 -12.88 3.37
CA THR A 221 -12.67 -14.08 2.56
C THR A 221 -12.78 -15.32 3.44
N HIS A 222 -13.29 -16.42 2.89
CA HIS A 222 -13.27 -17.72 3.59
C HIS A 222 -11.86 -18.16 4.01
N SER A 223 -10.84 -17.79 3.23
CA SER A 223 -9.44 -18.09 3.54
C SER A 223 -8.99 -17.35 4.80
N ASP A 224 -9.29 -16.04 4.88
CA ASP A 224 -8.90 -15.18 6.01
C ASP A 224 -9.51 -15.71 7.32
N ILE A 225 -10.79 -16.09 7.29
CA ILE A 225 -11.48 -16.66 8.46
C ILE A 225 -10.86 -18.00 8.86
N THR A 226 -10.56 -18.86 7.89
CA THR A 226 -9.99 -20.19 8.16
C THR A 226 -8.60 -20.08 8.77
N ILE A 227 -7.73 -19.23 8.20
CA ILE A 227 -6.39 -18.95 8.72
C ILE A 227 -6.49 -18.31 10.11
N GLY A 228 -7.37 -17.33 10.29
CA GLY A 228 -7.58 -16.67 11.58
C GLY A 228 -8.03 -17.63 12.68
N LEU A 229 -8.94 -18.56 12.37
CA LEU A 229 -9.37 -19.58 13.33
C LEU A 229 -8.26 -20.57 13.68
N ASP A 230 -7.43 -20.97 12.72
CA ASP A 230 -6.27 -21.84 12.97
C ASP A 230 -5.25 -21.14 13.89
N VAL A 231 -4.91 -19.89 13.59
CA VAL A 231 -4.02 -19.07 14.42
C VAL A 231 -4.59 -18.91 15.83
N PHE A 232 -5.88 -18.58 15.95
CA PHE A 232 -6.56 -18.42 17.23
C PHE A 232 -6.46 -19.68 18.09
N ARG A 233 -6.69 -20.86 17.51
CA ARG A 233 -6.59 -22.15 18.21
C ARG A 233 -5.15 -22.47 18.65
N ARG A 234 -4.18 -22.14 17.80
CA ARG A 234 -2.76 -22.36 18.10
C ARG A 234 -2.29 -21.46 19.25
N GLU A 235 -2.74 -20.21 19.30
CA GLU A 235 -2.42 -19.26 20.36
C GLU A 235 -3.20 -19.52 21.66
N ASN A 236 -4.39 -20.15 21.56
CA ASN A 236 -5.28 -20.41 22.68
C ASN A 236 -5.66 -21.90 22.75
N PRO A 237 -4.71 -22.81 23.07
CA PRO A 237 -4.96 -24.26 23.07
C PRO A 237 -5.96 -24.71 24.13
N ASP A 238 -6.05 -23.98 25.24
CA ASP A 238 -6.93 -24.28 26.38
C ASP A 238 -8.29 -23.55 26.30
N ILE A 239 -8.61 -22.93 25.16
CA ILE A 239 -9.87 -22.19 24.96
C ILE A 239 -11.08 -23.14 25.21
N PRO A 240 -12.09 -22.72 25.99
CA PRO A 240 -13.26 -23.55 26.26
C PRO A 240 -14.05 -23.82 24.97
N THR A 241 -15.00 -24.77 25.04
CA THR A 241 -15.93 -24.99 23.92
C THR A 241 -16.77 -23.74 23.66
N ILE A 242 -17.04 -23.44 22.39
CA ILE A 242 -17.72 -22.21 21.95
C ILE A 242 -19.07 -21.92 22.60
N ASN A 243 -19.77 -22.95 23.08
CA ASN A 243 -21.04 -22.80 23.81
C ASN A 243 -20.89 -22.05 25.15
N VAL A 244 -19.67 -21.96 25.68
CA VAL A 244 -19.36 -21.36 26.99
C VAL A 244 -18.61 -20.04 26.82
N TRP A 245 -18.29 -19.64 25.60
CA TRP A 245 -17.55 -18.40 25.34
C TRP A 245 -18.32 -17.19 25.87
N GLY A 246 -17.61 -16.38 26.66
CA GLY A 246 -18.04 -15.07 27.12
C GLY A 246 -17.38 -13.95 26.31
N ASP A 247 -17.31 -12.78 26.92
CA ASP A 247 -16.75 -11.58 26.28
C ASP A 247 -15.22 -11.63 26.16
N GLU A 248 -14.53 -12.44 26.96
CA GLU A 248 -13.09 -12.61 26.87
C GLU A 248 -12.69 -13.40 25.63
N GLU A 249 -13.30 -14.57 25.40
CA GLU A 249 -12.95 -15.42 24.26
C GLU A 249 -13.30 -14.75 22.91
N LYS A 250 -14.43 -14.03 22.86
CA LYS A 250 -14.79 -13.25 21.66
C LYS A 250 -13.80 -12.12 21.38
N ARG A 251 -13.31 -11.42 22.42
CA ARG A 251 -12.28 -10.38 22.26
C ARG A 251 -10.96 -10.95 21.76
N LEU A 252 -10.54 -12.11 22.28
CA LEU A 252 -9.35 -12.82 21.79
C LEU A 252 -9.50 -13.23 20.32
N LEU A 253 -10.67 -13.77 19.94
CA LEU A 253 -10.97 -14.10 18.54
C LEU A 253 -10.93 -12.84 17.65
N SER A 254 -11.50 -11.74 18.14
CA SER A 254 -11.57 -10.48 17.40
C SER A 254 -10.19 -9.86 17.17
N ASP A 255 -9.28 -9.92 18.15
CA ASP A 255 -7.89 -9.51 17.97
C ASP A 255 -7.16 -10.35 16.89
N VAL A 256 -7.32 -11.67 16.93
CA VAL A 256 -6.71 -12.55 15.94
C VAL A 256 -7.27 -12.27 14.53
N LEU A 257 -8.58 -12.12 14.40
CA LEU A 257 -9.22 -11.79 13.12
C LEU A 257 -8.81 -10.40 12.63
N ARG A 258 -8.67 -9.43 13.53
CA ARG A 258 -8.14 -8.10 13.20
C ARG A 258 -6.74 -8.19 12.62
N ARG A 259 -5.86 -9.02 13.19
CA ARG A 259 -4.49 -9.26 12.67
C ARG A 259 -4.50 -9.79 11.24
N GLN A 260 -5.45 -10.66 10.91
CA GLN A 260 -5.57 -11.22 9.56
C GLN A 260 -6.17 -10.23 8.56
N LEU A 261 -7.24 -9.53 8.94
CA LEU A 261 -7.97 -8.64 8.04
C LEU A 261 -7.29 -7.29 7.84
N PHE A 262 -6.56 -6.82 8.85
CA PHE A 262 -5.93 -5.50 8.84
C PHE A 262 -4.45 -5.61 9.22
N PRO A 263 -3.58 -6.02 8.27
CA PRO A 263 -2.14 -5.91 8.45
C PRO A 263 -1.76 -4.46 8.74
N LEU A 264 -1.08 -4.22 9.87
CA LEU A 264 -0.77 -2.89 10.37
C LEU A 264 0.74 -2.70 10.48
N TYR A 265 1.26 -1.69 9.80
CA TYR A 265 2.67 -1.29 9.84
C TYR A 265 2.79 0.11 10.44
N ILE A 266 3.96 0.47 10.98
CA ILE A 266 4.11 1.71 11.74
C ILE A 266 5.07 2.67 11.04
N SER A 267 4.56 3.87 10.77
CA SER A 267 5.31 5.09 10.50
C SER A 267 5.43 5.87 11.80
N ALA A 268 6.58 5.80 12.47
CA ALA A 268 6.85 6.63 13.64
C ALA A 268 7.23 8.02 13.15
N ASN A 269 6.23 8.87 12.95
CA ASN A 269 6.39 10.18 12.35
C ASN A 269 6.90 11.21 13.35
N LYS A 270 7.50 12.30 12.85
CA LYS A 270 8.19 13.33 13.66
C LYS A 270 9.43 12.79 14.39
N SER A 271 10.03 11.70 13.90
CA SER A 271 11.29 11.18 14.46
C SER A 271 12.46 12.16 14.33
N ASP A 272 12.38 13.13 13.41
CA ASP A 272 13.35 14.24 13.32
C ASP A 272 13.34 15.16 14.54
N LEU A 273 12.21 15.19 15.28
CA LEU A 273 12.01 15.99 16.48
C LEU A 273 12.11 15.19 17.78
N ALA A 274 12.32 13.87 17.67
CA ALA A 274 12.30 12.95 18.80
C ALA A 274 13.68 12.33 19.05
N ASP A 275 13.92 11.95 20.30
CA ASP A 275 15.01 11.05 20.64
C ASP A 275 14.55 9.60 20.51
N GLU A 276 15.45 8.72 20.07
CA GLU A 276 15.14 7.31 19.80
C GLU A 276 14.60 6.56 21.02
N GLU A 277 15.02 6.96 22.22
CA GLU A 277 14.53 6.42 23.50
C GLU A 277 13.00 6.50 23.62
N THR A 278 12.39 7.58 23.09
CA THR A 278 10.94 7.86 23.18
C THR A 278 10.08 6.78 22.52
N TYR A 279 10.55 6.20 21.41
CA TYR A 279 9.81 5.22 20.61
C TYR A 279 10.49 3.85 20.55
N SER A 280 11.64 3.68 21.21
CA SER A 280 12.41 2.43 21.25
C SER A 280 11.61 1.24 21.77
N SER A 281 10.76 1.46 22.79
CA SER A 281 9.87 0.44 23.36
C SER A 281 8.88 -0.08 22.31
N LEU A 282 8.15 0.84 21.65
CA LEU A 282 7.22 0.49 20.57
C LEU A 282 7.96 -0.21 19.41
N GLN A 283 9.13 0.28 19.03
CA GLN A 283 9.94 -0.34 17.99
C GLN A 283 10.29 -1.80 18.34
N ALA A 284 10.69 -2.06 19.58
CA ALA A 284 11.02 -3.41 20.05
C ALA A 284 9.77 -4.32 20.09
N GLN A 285 8.65 -3.83 20.63
CA GLN A 285 7.36 -4.53 20.67
C GLN A 285 6.96 -4.97 19.26
N VAL A 286 6.93 -4.05 18.31
CA VAL A 286 6.45 -4.29 16.95
C VAL A 286 7.39 -5.23 16.20
N LYS A 287 8.71 -5.03 16.29
CA LYS A 287 9.68 -5.95 15.67
C LYS A 287 9.63 -7.36 16.27
N SER A 288 9.42 -7.49 17.59
CA SER A 288 9.33 -8.80 18.25
C SER A 288 8.12 -9.63 17.80
N SER A 289 7.03 -8.95 17.45
CA SER A 289 5.82 -9.56 16.86
C SER A 289 5.93 -9.85 15.36
N GLY A 290 7.08 -9.56 14.74
CA GLY A 290 7.30 -9.71 13.30
C GLY A 290 6.77 -8.55 12.44
N GLY A 291 6.22 -7.50 13.06
CA GLY A 291 5.71 -6.30 12.41
C GLY A 291 6.79 -5.42 11.79
N LEU A 292 6.37 -4.37 11.10
CA LEU A 292 7.26 -3.38 10.47
C LEU A 292 7.12 -2.03 11.17
N PHE A 293 8.25 -1.46 11.60
CA PHE A 293 8.36 -0.15 12.22
C PHE A 293 9.47 0.63 11.51
N VAL A 294 9.15 1.85 11.04
CA VAL A 294 10.11 2.74 10.38
C VAL A 294 9.99 4.16 10.98
N PRO A 295 11.09 4.72 11.54
CA PRO A 295 11.17 6.15 11.87
C PRO A 295 10.97 7.01 10.63
N CYS A 296 10.08 7.99 10.69
CA CYS A 296 9.65 8.77 9.54
C CYS A 296 9.58 10.27 9.86
N SER A 297 9.69 11.10 8.82
CA SER A 297 9.41 12.53 8.89
C SER A 297 8.66 13.02 7.65
N GLY A 298 7.33 13.11 7.78
CA GLY A 298 6.46 13.62 6.72
C GLY A 298 6.67 15.10 6.41
N GLU A 299 6.94 15.93 7.43
CA GLU A 299 7.21 17.36 7.22
C GLU A 299 8.53 17.57 6.46
N THR A 300 9.58 16.82 6.81
CA THR A 300 10.88 16.88 6.11
C THR A 300 10.72 16.43 4.65
N GLU A 301 10.04 15.31 4.39
CA GLU A 301 9.79 14.83 3.02
C GLU A 301 8.99 15.86 2.19
N LEU A 302 7.93 16.43 2.77
CA LEU A 302 7.11 17.44 2.10
C LEU A 302 7.92 18.69 1.77
N ALA A 303 8.76 19.16 2.69
CA ALA A 303 9.60 20.33 2.49
C ALA A 303 10.64 20.09 1.38
N LEU A 304 11.29 18.92 1.37
CA LEU A 304 12.26 18.53 0.34
C LEU A 304 11.62 18.47 -1.05
N ARG A 305 10.45 17.84 -1.17
CA ARG A 305 9.75 17.71 -2.46
C ARG A 305 9.27 19.07 -2.99
N ARG A 306 8.73 19.93 -2.11
CA ARG A 306 8.37 21.32 -2.47
C ARG A 306 9.59 22.12 -2.93
N ALA A 307 10.72 21.99 -2.24
CA ALA A 307 11.96 22.67 -2.62
C ALA A 307 12.48 22.17 -3.98
N SER A 308 12.44 20.86 -4.22
CA SER A 308 12.81 20.25 -5.50
C SER A 308 11.92 20.74 -6.64
N LYS A 309 10.60 20.74 -6.43
CA LYS A 309 9.61 21.26 -7.39
C LYS A 309 9.77 22.75 -7.67
N ALA A 310 10.21 23.53 -6.69
CA ALA A 310 10.53 24.94 -6.85
C ALA A 310 11.88 25.18 -7.57
N GLY A 311 12.62 24.12 -7.90
CA GLY A 311 13.95 24.19 -8.51
C GLY A 311 15.06 24.66 -7.56
N ALA A 312 14.81 24.64 -6.24
CA ALA A 312 15.79 25.07 -5.25
C ALA A 312 16.85 24.01 -4.94
N ILE A 313 16.49 22.73 -5.07
CA ILE A 313 17.35 21.58 -4.80
C ILE A 313 17.16 20.49 -5.85
N PHE A 314 18.17 19.63 -6.01
CA PHE A 314 18.05 18.34 -6.66
C PHE A 314 17.89 17.28 -5.56
N TYR A 315 16.71 16.65 -5.51
CA TYR A 315 16.36 15.64 -4.53
C TYR A 315 15.52 14.55 -5.19
N SER A 316 15.94 13.30 -5.07
CA SER A 316 15.10 12.15 -5.39
C SER A 316 14.41 11.63 -4.13
N PRO A 317 13.10 11.34 -4.17
CA PRO A 317 12.39 10.86 -2.99
C PRO A 317 13.03 9.63 -2.34
N GLY A 318 13.33 9.75 -1.04
CA GLY A 318 13.86 8.65 -0.23
C GLY A 318 15.39 8.61 -0.14
N GLU A 319 16.09 9.52 -0.82
CA GLU A 319 17.51 9.72 -0.63
C GLU A 319 17.83 10.27 0.76
N SER A 320 19.03 9.99 1.25
CA SER A 320 19.53 10.48 2.53
C SER A 320 20.19 11.86 2.45
N SER A 321 20.22 12.46 1.26
CA SER A 321 20.85 13.76 0.99
C SER A 321 20.19 14.44 -0.21
N PHE A 322 20.48 15.72 -0.40
CA PHE A 322 20.07 16.49 -1.57
C PHE A 322 21.15 17.50 -1.93
N GLU A 323 21.16 17.95 -3.18
CA GLU A 323 22.09 19.00 -3.65
C GLU A 323 21.35 20.32 -3.84
N VAL A 324 21.96 21.43 -3.43
CA VAL A 324 21.37 22.76 -3.66
C VAL A 324 21.61 23.16 -5.11
N ASN A 325 20.57 23.59 -5.82
CA ASN A 325 20.71 24.06 -7.18
C ASN A 325 21.60 25.32 -7.22
N PRO A 326 22.76 25.31 -7.91
CA PRO A 326 23.66 26.46 -7.97
C PRO A 326 23.00 27.71 -8.56
N ASP A 327 22.02 27.53 -9.44
CA ASP A 327 21.32 28.62 -10.14
C ASP A 327 20.12 29.18 -9.33
N ALA A 328 19.78 28.57 -8.20
CA ALA A 328 18.67 29.01 -7.37
C ALA A 328 19.00 30.27 -6.56
N THR A 329 18.16 31.29 -6.69
CA THR A 329 18.26 32.53 -5.90
C THR A 329 17.53 32.37 -4.56
N LEU A 330 18.28 31.96 -3.54
CA LEU A 330 17.75 31.68 -2.20
C LEU A 330 17.96 32.85 -1.24
N ASN A 331 16.91 33.21 -0.49
CA ASN A 331 17.00 34.17 0.61
C ASN A 331 17.61 33.52 1.88
N ASP A 332 17.98 34.34 2.87
CA ASP A 332 18.64 33.84 4.09
C ASP A 332 17.78 32.87 4.90
N ALA A 333 16.46 33.03 4.88
CA ALA A 333 15.55 32.12 5.56
C ALA A 333 15.49 30.75 4.87
N GLN A 334 15.47 30.72 3.54
CA GLN A 334 15.52 29.49 2.74
C GLN A 334 16.85 28.77 2.92
N LYS A 335 17.99 29.50 2.94
CA LYS A 335 19.31 28.90 3.21
C LYS A 335 19.37 28.24 4.59
N ARG A 336 18.85 28.91 5.63
CA ARG A 336 18.74 28.32 6.98
C ARG A 336 17.83 27.10 6.99
N GLY A 337 16.66 27.18 6.36
CA GLY A 337 15.73 26.06 6.26
C GLY A 337 16.33 24.84 5.56
N LEU A 338 17.07 25.04 4.46
CA LEU A 338 17.79 23.95 3.79
C LEU A 338 18.91 23.36 4.67
N SER A 339 19.63 24.19 5.43
CA SER A 339 20.62 23.69 6.39
C SER A 339 19.98 22.80 7.46
N GLU A 340 18.83 23.21 8.01
CA GLU A 340 18.09 22.40 9.00
C GLU A 340 17.57 21.10 8.39
N LEU A 341 17.07 21.12 7.15
CA LEU A 341 16.63 19.92 6.44
C LEU A 341 17.79 18.95 6.19
N HIS A 342 18.98 19.48 5.86
CA HIS A 342 20.19 18.68 5.68
C HIS A 342 20.59 17.97 6.98
N ASP A 343 20.53 18.67 8.12
CA ASP A 343 20.85 18.07 9.42
C ASP A 343 19.83 16.98 9.80
N ARG A 344 18.53 17.23 9.57
CA ARG A 344 17.45 16.26 9.86
C ARG A 344 17.59 14.99 9.02
N ILE A 345 17.75 15.12 7.70
CA ILE A 345 17.84 13.97 6.80
C ILE A 345 19.12 13.16 7.05
N SER A 346 20.23 13.84 7.36
CA SER A 346 21.51 13.19 7.68
C SER A 346 21.45 12.43 9.01
N LYS A 347 20.81 13.01 10.04
CA LYS A 347 20.61 12.36 11.34
C LYS A 347 19.78 11.08 11.20
N MET A 348 18.73 11.12 10.38
CA MET A 348 17.80 10.00 10.20
C MET A 348 18.24 8.98 9.15
N GLY A 349 19.18 9.32 8.26
CA GLY A 349 19.56 8.49 7.12
C GLY A 349 18.50 8.48 6.00
N GLY A 350 17.75 9.58 5.85
CA GLY A 350 16.58 9.68 4.98
C GLY A 350 15.31 10.06 5.73
N THR A 351 14.19 10.20 5.03
CA THR A 351 12.88 10.56 5.63
C THR A 351 12.05 9.36 6.07
N GLY A 352 12.46 8.14 5.73
CA GLY A 352 11.81 6.87 6.10
C GLY A 352 10.52 6.53 5.33
N LEU A 353 9.83 7.51 4.73
CA LEU A 353 8.51 7.27 4.11
C LEU A 353 8.57 6.37 2.87
N ASN A 354 9.48 6.63 1.93
CA ASN A 354 9.61 5.80 0.72
C ASN A 354 10.17 4.41 1.06
N GLU A 355 11.06 4.32 2.06
CA GLU A 355 11.56 3.04 2.57
C GLU A 355 10.42 2.21 3.17
N LEU A 356 9.58 2.83 4.01
CA LEU A 356 8.41 2.18 4.60
C LEU A 356 7.50 1.63 3.52
N LEU A 357 7.10 2.45 2.54
CA LEU A 357 6.24 1.99 1.45
C LEU A 357 6.88 0.84 0.66
N ARG A 358 8.17 0.95 0.33
CA ARG A 358 8.89 -0.11 -0.41
C ARG A 358 8.89 -1.43 0.36
N LYS A 359 9.16 -1.38 1.67
CA LYS A 359 9.12 -2.56 2.55
C LYS A 359 7.71 -3.14 2.67
N VAL A 360 6.69 -2.30 2.83
CA VAL A 360 5.30 -2.75 2.86
C VAL A 360 4.94 -3.47 1.57
N VAL A 361 5.20 -2.86 0.41
CA VAL A 361 4.77 -3.39 -0.89
C VAL A 361 5.55 -4.64 -1.28
N PHE A 362 6.88 -4.59 -1.27
CA PHE A 362 7.70 -5.68 -1.83
C PHE A 362 8.07 -6.74 -0.80
N GLU A 363 8.25 -6.39 0.47
CA GLU A 363 8.70 -7.34 1.50
C GLU A 363 7.55 -7.91 2.33
N ARG A 364 6.47 -7.15 2.56
CA ARG A 364 5.35 -7.59 3.42
C ARG A 364 4.13 -8.07 2.65
N LEU A 365 3.77 -7.38 1.57
CA LEU A 365 2.72 -7.79 0.64
C LEU A 365 3.26 -8.66 -0.51
N GLU A 366 4.57 -8.95 -0.49
CA GLU A 366 5.27 -9.84 -1.43
C GLU A 366 4.91 -9.56 -2.89
N GLN A 367 4.82 -8.28 -3.25
CA GLN A 367 4.54 -7.90 -4.63
C GLN A 367 5.76 -8.05 -5.52
N ILE A 368 5.51 -8.36 -6.78
CA ILE A 368 6.49 -8.39 -7.86
C ILE A 368 6.00 -7.49 -9.00
N VAL A 369 6.93 -7.03 -9.84
CA VAL A 369 6.60 -6.19 -11.00
C VAL A 369 6.56 -7.03 -12.27
N ALA A 370 5.44 -7.04 -12.98
CA ALA A 370 5.32 -7.69 -14.29
C ALA A 370 4.98 -6.68 -15.39
N TYR A 371 5.51 -6.92 -16.59
CA TYR A 371 5.36 -6.04 -17.76
C TYR A 371 4.56 -6.74 -18.85
N PRO A 372 3.24 -6.52 -18.94
CA PRO A 372 2.45 -7.02 -20.05
C PRO A 372 2.78 -6.26 -21.35
N VAL A 373 2.92 -6.98 -22.45
CA VAL A 373 3.15 -6.42 -23.78
C VAL A 373 2.24 -7.05 -24.83
N GLN A 374 1.94 -6.31 -25.89
CA GLN A 374 1.15 -6.82 -27.02
C GLN A 374 2.05 -7.43 -28.10
N ASP A 375 3.18 -6.79 -28.41
CA ASP A 375 4.21 -7.31 -29.30
C ASP A 375 5.40 -7.85 -28.48
N GLU A 376 5.75 -9.13 -28.65
CA GLU A 376 6.88 -9.75 -27.96
C GLU A 376 8.24 -9.47 -28.62
N THR A 377 8.25 -9.00 -29.88
CA THR A 377 9.47 -8.71 -30.64
C THR A 377 9.96 -7.28 -30.48
N HIS A 378 9.03 -6.35 -30.25
CA HIS A 378 9.31 -4.93 -29.99
C HIS A 378 8.98 -4.51 -28.55
N TRP A 379 8.35 -5.39 -27.77
CA TRP A 379 7.92 -5.14 -26.39
C TRP A 379 6.97 -3.94 -26.26
N THR A 380 6.09 -3.77 -27.24
CA THR A 380 5.20 -2.62 -27.34
C THR A 380 3.74 -2.94 -27.02
N ASP A 381 2.96 -1.90 -26.67
CA ASP A 381 1.49 -1.95 -26.72
C ASP A 381 0.95 -1.64 -28.12
N GLY A 382 -0.38 -1.58 -28.24
CA GLY A 382 -1.08 -1.26 -29.49
C GLY A 382 -0.80 0.13 -30.05
N ASP A 383 -0.30 1.05 -29.22
CA ASP A 383 0.11 2.40 -29.63
C ASP A 383 1.61 2.45 -30.00
N GLY A 384 2.33 1.32 -29.91
CA GLY A 384 3.76 1.24 -30.21
C GLY A 384 4.68 1.69 -29.06
N ARG A 385 4.16 1.87 -27.84
CA ARG A 385 4.97 2.28 -26.68
C ARG A 385 5.69 1.09 -26.07
N VAL A 386 7.00 1.20 -25.89
CA VAL A 386 7.84 0.11 -25.32
C VAL A 386 7.62 0.00 -23.81
N LEU A 387 7.26 -1.18 -23.29
CA LEU A 387 7.00 -1.45 -21.86
C LEU A 387 6.17 -0.33 -21.18
N PRO A 388 4.93 -0.08 -21.65
CA PRO A 388 4.15 1.04 -21.18
C PRO A 388 3.65 0.82 -19.76
N ASP A 389 3.27 -0.42 -19.42
CA ASP A 389 2.70 -0.76 -18.14
C ASP A 389 3.70 -1.57 -17.30
N ALA A 390 3.70 -1.31 -15.99
CA ALA A 390 4.45 -2.06 -14.99
C ALA A 390 3.49 -2.33 -13.83
N LEU A 391 2.99 -3.56 -13.76
CA LEU A 391 1.92 -3.94 -12.85
C LEU A 391 2.51 -4.57 -11.59
N LEU A 392 2.02 -4.12 -10.43
CA LEU A 392 2.24 -4.80 -9.16
C LEU A 392 1.26 -5.97 -9.06
N ILE A 393 1.79 -7.18 -8.92
CA ILE A 393 1.03 -8.40 -8.70
C ILE A 393 1.63 -9.17 -7.52
N SER A 394 0.82 -9.93 -6.79
CA SER A 394 1.33 -10.76 -5.70
C SER A 394 2.25 -11.85 -6.24
N SER A 395 3.30 -12.18 -5.47
CA SER A 395 4.10 -13.37 -5.69
C SER A 395 3.22 -14.62 -5.79
N GLY A 396 3.56 -15.53 -6.71
CA GLY A 396 2.74 -16.71 -7.05
C GLY A 396 1.59 -16.42 -8.03
N THR A 397 1.40 -15.17 -8.47
CA THR A 397 0.44 -14.87 -9.55
C THR A 397 0.85 -15.59 -10.82
N THR A 398 -0.11 -16.29 -11.44
CA THR A 398 0.13 -17.04 -12.68
C THR A 398 -0.01 -16.18 -13.92
N ALA A 399 0.43 -16.68 -15.08
CA ALA A 399 0.24 -16.01 -16.37
C ALA A 399 -1.24 -15.70 -16.67
N LYS A 400 -2.17 -16.57 -16.28
CA LYS A 400 -3.61 -16.26 -16.37
C LYS A 400 -4.04 -15.19 -15.35
N GLY A 401 -3.46 -15.22 -14.15
CA GLY A 401 -3.65 -14.17 -13.14
C GLY A 401 -3.24 -12.79 -13.67
N LEU A 402 -2.11 -12.68 -14.36
CA LEU A 402 -1.69 -11.44 -15.05
C LEU A 402 -2.63 -11.03 -16.19
N ALA A 403 -3.38 -11.95 -16.80
CA ALA A 403 -4.38 -11.58 -17.79
C ALA A 403 -5.57 -10.86 -17.15
N TYR A 404 -6.11 -11.39 -16.04
CA TYR A 404 -7.06 -10.67 -15.19
C TYR A 404 -6.46 -9.37 -14.64
N ALA A 405 -5.15 -9.42 -14.34
CA ALA A 405 -4.18 -8.33 -14.20
C ALA A 405 -4.47 -7.05 -15.00
N VAL A 406 -4.56 -7.30 -16.30
CA VAL A 406 -4.67 -6.29 -17.34
C VAL A 406 -6.13 -5.98 -17.62
N HIS A 407 -6.96 -7.01 -17.82
CA HIS A 407 -8.38 -6.86 -18.10
C HIS A 407 -9.14 -8.20 -17.91
N THR A 408 -10.38 -8.14 -17.43
CA THR A 408 -11.21 -9.34 -17.22
C THR A 408 -11.38 -10.16 -18.50
N ASP A 409 -11.64 -9.52 -19.64
CA ASP A 409 -11.83 -10.20 -20.93
C ASP A 409 -10.58 -10.96 -21.38
N LEU A 410 -9.38 -10.45 -21.09
CA LEU A 410 -8.13 -11.16 -21.38
C LEU A 410 -7.96 -12.40 -20.49
N GLY A 411 -8.39 -12.30 -19.23
CA GLY A 411 -8.40 -13.42 -18.28
C GLY A 411 -9.40 -14.52 -18.65
N ASP A 412 -10.63 -14.13 -19.02
CA ASP A 412 -11.67 -15.07 -19.44
C ASP A 412 -11.35 -15.70 -20.79
N GLY A 413 -10.79 -14.91 -21.71
CA GLY A 413 -10.37 -15.32 -23.04
C GLY A 413 -9.01 -16.00 -23.11
N PHE A 414 -8.30 -16.19 -21.98
CA PHE A 414 -6.91 -16.64 -21.96
C PHE A 414 -6.71 -17.97 -22.70
N ILE A 415 -5.76 -18.00 -23.65
CA ILE A 415 -5.35 -19.21 -24.39
C ILE A 415 -3.99 -19.68 -23.88
N ARG A 416 -3.00 -18.78 -23.89
CA ARG A 416 -1.61 -19.01 -23.50
C ARG A 416 -0.92 -17.68 -23.30
N ALA A 417 0.28 -17.70 -22.73
CA ALA A 417 1.16 -16.54 -22.74
C ALA A 417 2.53 -16.90 -23.32
N SER A 418 3.38 -15.90 -23.50
CA SER A 418 4.76 -16.07 -23.97
C SER A 418 5.67 -15.13 -23.19
N ASP A 419 6.81 -15.65 -22.74
CA ASP A 419 7.89 -14.83 -22.20
C ASP A 419 8.51 -14.05 -23.37
N ALA A 420 8.34 -12.73 -23.35
CA ALA A 420 8.74 -11.87 -24.44
C ALA A 420 10.26 -11.68 -24.53
N ARG A 421 11.05 -12.12 -23.53
CA ARG A 421 12.51 -12.03 -23.58
C ARG A 421 13.13 -13.10 -24.47
N ASN A 422 12.53 -14.28 -24.51
CA ASN A 422 13.09 -15.46 -25.18
C ASN A 422 12.09 -16.17 -26.13
N GLY A 423 10.84 -15.70 -26.20
CA GLY A 423 9.78 -16.26 -27.02
C GLY A 423 9.22 -17.59 -26.51
N ARG A 424 9.58 -18.02 -25.30
CA ARG A 424 9.13 -19.29 -24.72
C ARG A 424 7.64 -19.22 -24.42
N ILE A 425 6.91 -20.24 -24.87
CA ILE A 425 5.48 -20.39 -24.54
C ILE A 425 5.34 -20.80 -23.07
N ILE A 426 4.47 -20.10 -22.35
CA ILE A 426 4.12 -20.39 -20.96
C ILE A 426 2.64 -20.75 -20.84
N GLY A 427 2.34 -21.72 -19.96
CA GLY A 427 0.99 -22.19 -19.68
C GLY A 427 0.21 -21.25 -18.76
N SER A 428 -1.08 -21.52 -18.54
CA SER A 428 -1.94 -20.73 -17.66
C SER A 428 -1.46 -20.69 -16.21
N ASP A 429 -0.93 -21.81 -15.73
CA ASP A 429 -0.59 -22.04 -14.32
C ASP A 429 0.89 -21.75 -14.04
N HIS A 430 1.61 -21.20 -15.02
CA HIS A 430 2.99 -20.79 -14.82
C HIS A 430 3.02 -19.55 -13.91
N GLU A 431 3.63 -19.70 -12.73
CA GLU A 431 3.89 -18.60 -11.80
C GLU A 431 4.92 -17.64 -12.38
N LEU A 432 4.61 -16.35 -12.29
CA LEU A 432 5.46 -15.27 -12.77
C LEU A 432 6.53 -14.92 -11.75
N SER A 433 7.66 -14.46 -12.25
CA SER A 433 8.79 -13.94 -11.47
C SER A 433 8.89 -12.42 -11.58
N ASP A 434 9.58 -11.81 -10.62
CA ASP A 434 9.83 -10.37 -10.66
C ASP A 434 10.54 -9.97 -11.95
N ASN A 435 10.08 -8.85 -12.51
CA ASN A 435 10.52 -8.23 -13.74
C ASN A 435 10.09 -8.95 -15.03
N ASP A 436 9.30 -10.02 -14.98
CA ASP A 436 8.87 -10.78 -16.16
C ASP A 436 8.18 -9.90 -17.22
N VAL A 437 8.48 -10.16 -18.50
CA VAL A 437 7.87 -9.46 -19.64
C VAL A 437 6.99 -10.44 -20.39
N ILE A 438 5.68 -10.24 -20.38
CA ILE A 438 4.72 -11.27 -20.77
C ILE A 438 3.81 -10.79 -21.88
N LYS A 439 3.74 -11.56 -22.96
CA LYS A 439 2.71 -11.41 -23.99
C LYS A 439 1.55 -12.36 -23.74
N ILE A 440 0.35 -11.81 -23.65
CA ILE A 440 -0.88 -12.54 -23.37
C ILE A 440 -1.60 -12.83 -24.70
N HIS A 441 -1.95 -14.09 -24.94
CA HIS A 441 -2.74 -14.49 -26.11
C HIS A 441 -4.15 -14.89 -25.62
N ALA A 442 -5.15 -14.07 -25.97
CA ALA A 442 -6.55 -14.29 -25.61
C ALA A 442 -7.45 -14.40 -26.84
N LYS A 443 -8.58 -15.10 -26.72
CA LYS A 443 -9.66 -15.07 -27.72
C LYS A 443 -10.32 -13.70 -27.64
N THR A 444 -10.19 -12.94 -28.73
CA THR A 444 -10.91 -11.67 -28.92
C THR A 444 -12.36 -11.92 -29.28
#